data_AF-A0A944UJ22-F1
#
_entry.id   AF-A0A944UJ22-F1
#
_cell.length_a   1.000
_cell.length_b   1.000
_cell.length_c   1.000
_cell.angle_alpha   90.00
_cell.angle_beta   90.00
_cell.angle_gamma   90.00
#
_symmetry.space_group_name_H-M   'P 1'
#
loop_
_entity.id
_entity.type
_entity.pdbx_description
1 polymer ?
#
loop_
_entity_poly.entity_id
_entity_poly.type
_entity_poly.pdbx_seq_one_letter_code
_entity_poly.pdbx_strand_id
1 'polypeptide(L)'
;MDSKIFWEDIKKYHEKEAIRFLQARNVKIHFLFKQQKKLLISSNSMKLKKDGTYLFSGEVNLKTDKQIIKHPSLHLYFSQGKGSYIIEKNGGQITLKIFEPSHFSKSEVINSP
;
A
#
# COMPACT_ATOMS: atom_id res chain seq x y z
N MET A 1 14.89 4.64 -6.30
CA MET A 1 13.80 5.51 -5.82
C MET A 1 13.84 5.40 -4.31
N ASP A 2 14.34 6.43 -3.64
CA ASP A 2 14.56 6.42 -2.20
C ASP A 2 13.25 6.21 -1.44
N SER A 3 13.29 5.37 -0.42
CA SER A 3 12.18 5.15 0.51
C SER A 3 11.64 6.45 1.10
N LYS A 4 12.50 7.48 1.21
CA LYS A 4 12.17 8.83 1.67
C LYS A 4 11.17 9.56 0.76
N ILE A 5 11.35 9.45 -0.56
CA ILE A 5 10.47 10.09 -1.55
C ILE A 5 9.08 9.45 -1.51
N PHE A 6 9.02 8.12 -1.38
CA PHE A 6 7.76 7.39 -1.32
C PHE A 6 6.87 7.80 -0.14
N TRP A 7 7.44 7.98 1.05
CA TRP A 7 6.68 8.38 2.24
C TRP A 7 6.30 9.86 2.25
N GLU A 8 7.17 10.74 1.73
CA GLU A 8 6.84 12.15 1.55
C GLU A 8 5.67 12.34 0.59
N ASP A 9 5.64 11.57 -0.50
CA ASP A 9 4.55 11.64 -1.47
C ASP A 9 3.23 11.05 -0.94
N ILE A 10 3.28 10.00 -0.09
CA ILE A 10 2.10 9.51 0.65
C ILE A 10 1.56 10.60 1.58
N LYS A 11 2.43 11.28 2.33
CA LYS A 11 2.03 12.32 3.28
C LYS A 11 1.42 13.54 2.56
N LYS A 12 2.07 14.01 1.48
CA LYS A 12 1.53 15.11 0.65
C LYS A 12 0.22 14.76 -0.05
N TYR A 13 0.02 13.48 -0.38
CA TYR A 13 -1.27 12.99 -0.88
C TYR A 13 -2.38 13.14 0.17
N HIS A 14 -2.12 12.82 1.46
CA HIS A 14 -3.09 13.06 2.55
C HIS A 14 -3.33 14.56 2.82
N GLU A 15 -2.34 15.42 2.54
CA GLU A 15 -2.43 16.88 2.67
C GLU A 15 -3.06 17.59 1.44
N LYS A 16 -3.51 16.85 0.42
CA LYS A 16 -4.11 17.34 -0.84
C LYS A 16 -3.24 18.27 -1.72
N GLU A 17 -1.98 18.55 -1.37
CA GLU A 17 -1.12 19.50 -2.11
C GLU A 17 -0.10 18.88 -3.08
N ALA A 18 -0.15 17.57 -3.36
CA ALA A 18 0.63 17.02 -4.48
C ALA A 18 -0.10 15.89 -5.23
N ILE A 19 -0.79 16.25 -6.32
CA ILE A 19 -1.17 15.28 -7.36
C ILE A 19 0.04 15.08 -8.28
N ARG A 20 1.07 14.40 -7.79
CA ARG A 20 2.03 13.73 -8.67
C ARG A 20 1.58 12.28 -8.75
N PHE A 21 1.26 11.79 -9.94
CA PHE A 21 0.96 10.38 -10.16
C PHE A 21 2.19 9.56 -9.78
N LEU A 22 2.20 8.98 -8.58
CA LEU A 22 3.29 8.10 -8.17
C LEU A 22 3.21 6.84 -9.01
N GLN A 23 4.26 6.59 -9.78
CA GLN A 23 4.44 5.36 -10.53
C GLN A 23 5.78 4.75 -10.16
N ALA A 24 5.79 3.44 -9.98
CA ALA A 24 6.99 2.68 -9.71
C ALA A 24 7.00 1.40 -10.54
N ARG A 25 8.20 0.93 -10.89
CA ARG A 25 8.45 -0.35 -11.58
C ARG A 25 9.14 -1.30 -10.61
N ASN A 26 8.96 -2.62 -10.81
CA ASN A 26 9.55 -3.69 -9.99
C ASN A 26 9.36 -3.44 -8.49
N VAL A 27 8.10 -3.28 -8.10
CA VAL A 27 7.69 -2.78 -6.80
C VAL A 27 7.70 -3.91 -5.79
N LYS A 28 8.24 -3.64 -4.60
CA LYS A 28 8.13 -4.50 -3.42
C LYS A 28 7.75 -3.63 -2.22
N ILE A 29 6.62 -3.91 -1.60
CA ILE A 29 6.12 -3.17 -0.43
C ILE A 29 5.91 -4.13 0.71
N HIS A 30 6.48 -3.80 1.87
CA HIS A 30 6.33 -4.55 3.10
C HIS A 30 5.58 -3.70 4.12
N PHE A 31 4.40 -4.17 4.54
CA PHE A 31 3.68 -3.58 5.66
C PHE A 31 4.01 -4.34 6.95
N LEU A 32 4.46 -3.58 7.94
CA LEU A 32 4.76 -4.06 9.29
C LEU A 32 3.65 -3.59 10.23
N PHE A 33 2.85 -4.52 10.74
CA PHE A 33 1.79 -4.21 11.70
C PHE A 33 2.25 -4.49 13.15
N LYS A 34 1.72 -3.76 14.14
CA LYS A 34 2.07 -3.90 15.56
C LYS A 34 1.98 -5.35 16.09
N GLN A 35 1.11 -6.18 15.51
CA GLN A 35 0.89 -7.58 15.90
C GLN A 35 1.80 -8.59 15.19
N GLN A 36 2.96 -8.17 14.68
CA GLN A 36 3.89 -8.98 13.86
C GLN A 36 3.29 -9.60 12.59
N LYS A 37 2.06 -9.20 12.21
CA LYS A 37 1.47 -9.61 10.95
C LYS A 37 2.29 -9.03 9.81
N LYS A 38 2.67 -9.87 8.85
CA LYS A 38 3.43 -9.45 7.68
C LYS A 38 2.53 -9.46 6.45
N LEU A 39 2.67 -8.41 5.66
CA LEU A 39 2.01 -8.29 4.37
C LEU A 39 3.04 -7.76 3.37
N LEU A 40 3.33 -8.57 2.36
CA LEU A 40 4.26 -8.22 1.30
C LEU A 40 3.51 -8.19 -0.03
N ILE A 41 3.68 -7.11 -0.78
CA ILE A 41 3.23 -6.99 -2.16
C ILE A 41 4.46 -6.94 -3.04
N SER A 42 4.47 -7.70 -4.13
CA SER A 42 5.42 -7.49 -5.22
C SER A 42 4.70 -7.48 -6.56
N SER A 43 5.14 -6.63 -7.48
CA SER A 43 4.58 -6.51 -8.83
C SER A 43 5.54 -5.83 -9.80
N ASN A 44 5.26 -5.91 -11.10
CA ASN A 44 6.03 -5.24 -12.13
C ASN A 44 5.81 -3.73 -12.12
N SER A 45 4.62 -3.27 -11.72
CA SER A 45 4.31 -1.85 -11.62
C SER A 45 3.31 -1.53 -10.52
N MET A 46 3.35 -0.28 -10.06
CA MET A 46 2.37 0.36 -9.18
C MET A 46 2.07 1.76 -9.69
N LYS A 47 0.81 2.19 -9.60
CA LYS A 47 0.37 3.55 -9.91
C LYS A 47 -0.63 4.05 -8.87
N LEU A 48 -0.42 5.23 -8.31
CA LEU A 48 -1.45 5.95 -7.56
C LEU A 48 -2.44 6.60 -8.54
N LYS A 49 -3.73 6.30 -8.37
CA LYS A 49 -4.84 6.86 -9.14
C LYS A 49 -5.34 8.16 -8.50
N LYS A 50 -6.09 8.95 -9.28
CA LYS A 50 -6.70 10.22 -8.81
C LYS A 50 -7.66 10.03 -7.63
N ASP A 51 -8.26 8.85 -7.51
CA ASP A 51 -9.18 8.49 -6.44
C ASP A 51 -8.47 8.02 -5.15
N GLY A 52 -7.13 8.02 -5.12
CA GLY A 52 -6.36 7.56 -3.98
C GLY A 52 -6.01 6.09 -3.95
N THR A 53 -6.50 5.33 -4.92
CA THR A 53 -6.22 3.90 -5.01
C THR A 53 -4.84 3.67 -5.63
N TYR A 54 -4.02 2.84 -4.99
CA TYR A 54 -2.83 2.26 -5.58
C TYR A 54 -3.22 1.05 -6.43
N LEU A 55 -2.95 1.10 -7.73
CA LEU A 55 -3.09 -0.03 -8.63
C LEU A 55 -1.73 -0.69 -8.84
N PHE A 56 -1.61 -1.95 -8.45
CA PHE A 56 -0.49 -2.82 -8.79
C PHE A 56 -0.86 -3.66 -10.01
N SER A 57 0.06 -3.81 -10.95
CA SER A 57 -0.15 -4.55 -12.20
C SER A 57 1.09 -5.29 -12.65
N GLY A 58 0.88 -6.40 -13.35
CA GLY A 58 1.92 -7.27 -13.90
C GLY A 58 2.51 -8.17 -12.82
N GLU A 59 2.04 -9.42 -12.77
CA GLU A 59 2.50 -10.46 -11.85
C GLU A 59 2.48 -10.06 -10.38
N VAL A 60 1.30 -9.64 -9.89
CA VAL A 60 1.15 -9.31 -8.47
C VAL A 60 1.26 -10.58 -7.63
N ASN A 61 2.18 -10.58 -6.67
CA ASN A 61 2.27 -11.56 -5.61
C ASN A 61 2.02 -10.87 -4.26
N LEU A 62 0.88 -11.20 -3.63
CA LEU A 62 0.48 -10.74 -2.31
C LEU A 62 0.72 -11.87 -1.30
N LYS A 63 1.70 -11.71 -0.41
CA LYS A 63 2.04 -12.67 0.63
C LYS A 63 1.56 -12.16 1.99
N THR A 64 0.81 -13.01 2.68
CA THR A 64 0.46 -12.86 4.09
C THR A 64 1.15 -13.97 4.90
N ASP A 65 1.00 -13.94 6.22
CA ASP A 65 1.47 -15.04 7.09
C ASP A 65 0.76 -16.37 6.80
N LYS A 66 -0.46 -16.32 6.23
CA LYS A 66 -1.30 -17.50 6.01
C LYS A 66 -1.21 -18.05 4.59
N GLN A 67 -0.96 -17.19 3.61
CA GLN A 67 -1.07 -17.58 2.20
C GLN A 67 -0.31 -16.65 1.26
N ILE A 68 -0.09 -17.15 0.04
CA ILE A 68 0.37 -16.37 -1.10
C ILE A 68 -0.76 -16.31 -2.12
N ILE A 69 -1.11 -15.10 -2.57
CA ILE A 69 -2.10 -14.87 -3.62
C ILE A 69 -1.37 -14.29 -4.83
N LYS A 70 -1.53 -14.94 -5.98
CA LYS A 70 -1.03 -14.45 -7.27
C LYS A 70 -2.20 -13.88 -8.09
N HIS A 71 -2.00 -12.72 -8.70
CA HIS A 71 -3.03 -12.10 -9.52
C HIS A 71 -2.44 -11.14 -10.58
N PRO A 72 -3.11 -10.92 -11.73
CA PRO A 72 -2.63 -9.95 -12.72
C PRO A 72 -2.60 -8.50 -12.21
N SER A 73 -3.49 -8.16 -11.27
CA SER A 73 -3.62 -6.81 -10.69
C SER A 73 -4.10 -6.82 -9.24
N LEU A 74 -3.84 -5.75 -8.50
CA LEU A 74 -4.33 -5.55 -7.14
C LEU A 74 -4.66 -4.07 -6.93
N HIS A 75 -5.84 -3.80 -6.39
CA HIS A 75 -6.20 -2.47 -5.91
C HIS A 75 -5.89 -2.39 -4.42
N LEU A 76 -5.18 -1.36 -4.00
CA LEU A 76 -4.90 -1.04 -2.61
C LEU A 76 -5.45 0.34 -2.29
N TYR A 77 -6.21 0.45 -1.21
CA TYR A 77 -6.57 1.75 -0.65
C TYR A 77 -6.53 1.70 0.88
N PHE A 78 -6.31 2.89 1.45
CA PHE A 78 -6.32 3.11 2.89
C PHE A 78 -7.70 3.59 3.33
N SER A 79 -8.10 3.21 4.54
CA SER A 79 -9.43 3.54 5.05
C SER A 79 -9.49 3.42 6.55
N GLN A 80 -10.50 4.05 7.17
CA GLN A 80 -10.80 3.81 8.56
C GLN A 80 -11.41 2.41 8.76
N GLY A 81 -11.06 1.74 9.85
CA GLY A 81 -11.66 0.47 10.23
C GLY A 81 -11.01 -0.19 11.44
N LYS A 82 -11.53 -1.37 11.79
CA LYS A 82 -10.99 -2.20 12.87
C LYS A 82 -10.09 -3.29 12.28
N GLY A 83 -8.92 -3.49 12.88
CA GLY A 83 -7.95 -4.50 12.45
C GLY A 83 -6.80 -3.91 11.63
N SER A 84 -6.05 -4.77 10.93
CA SER A 84 -4.88 -4.36 10.14
C SER A 84 -5.22 -4.18 8.66
N TYR A 85 -5.85 -5.18 8.06
CA TYR A 85 -6.26 -5.17 6.65
C TYR A 85 -7.32 -6.23 6.39
N ILE A 86 -8.01 -6.12 5.26
CA ILE A 86 -8.83 -7.19 4.66
C ILE A 86 -8.47 -7.36 3.19
N ILE A 87 -8.68 -8.57 2.67
CA ILE A 87 -8.51 -8.90 1.25
C ILE A 87 -9.86 -9.35 0.72
N GLU A 88 -10.35 -8.65 -0.29
CA GLU A 88 -11.62 -8.92 -0.96
C GLU A 88 -11.34 -9.47 -2.37
N LYS A 89 -12.13 -10.45 -2.80
CA LYS A 89 -12.07 -11.05 -4.13
C LYS A 89 -13.46 -10.96 -4.76
N ASN A 90 -13.66 -10.02 -5.67
CA ASN A 90 -14.96 -9.79 -6.31
C ASN A 90 -14.79 -9.82 -7.83
N GLY A 91 -15.49 -10.73 -8.52
CA GLY A 91 -15.57 -10.73 -9.99
C GLY A 91 -14.23 -10.74 -10.72
N GLY A 92 -13.22 -11.45 -10.19
CA GLY A 92 -11.88 -11.48 -10.78
C GLY A 92 -10.99 -10.28 -10.47
N GLN A 93 -11.41 -9.41 -9.54
CA GLN A 93 -10.58 -8.34 -9.00
C GLN A 93 -10.16 -8.67 -7.57
N ILE A 94 -8.90 -8.36 -7.24
CA ILE A 94 -8.41 -8.41 -5.86
C ILE A 94 -8.25 -6.99 -5.33
N THR A 95 -8.82 -6.79 -4.16
CA THR A 95 -8.75 -5.53 -3.41
C THR A 95 -8.15 -5.81 -2.05
N LEU A 96 -7.11 -5.05 -1.70
CA LEU A 96 -6.52 -4.99 -0.38
C LEU A 96 -6.91 -3.66 0.25
N LYS A 97 -7.59 -3.73 1.39
CA LYS A 97 -7.93 -2.55 2.18
C LYS A 97 -7.07 -2.56 3.43
N ILE A 98 -6.21 -1.57 3.59
CA ILE A 98 -5.42 -1.39 4.81
C ILE A 98 -6.19 -0.44 5.72
N PHE A 99 -6.42 -0.88 6.96
CA PHE A 99 -7.07 -0.06 7.95
C PHE A 99 -6.04 0.82 8.63
N GLU A 100 -6.22 2.11 8.47
CA GLU A 100 -5.50 3.09 9.26
C GLU A 100 -6.08 3.01 10.68
N PRO A 101 -5.28 2.71 11.71
CA PRO A 101 -5.74 2.93 13.07
C PRO A 101 -6.15 4.41 13.15
N SER A 102 -7.27 4.69 13.81
CA SER A 102 -7.86 6.02 14.00
C SER A 102 -6.96 7.08 14.67
N HIS A 103 -5.65 6.81 14.79
CA HIS A 103 -4.65 7.59 15.51
C HIS A 103 -3.28 7.56 14.82
N PHE A 104 -3.19 7.98 13.55
CA PHE A 104 -1.94 8.54 13.04
C PHE A 104 -1.70 9.90 13.72
N SER A 105 -1.45 9.91 15.04
CA SER A 105 -1.27 11.14 15.81
C SER A 105 0.10 11.75 15.64
N LYS A 106 1.08 11.00 15.10
CA LYS A 106 2.42 11.47 14.79
C LYS A 106 3.12 10.46 13.88
N SER A 107 3.57 10.94 12.73
CA SER A 107 4.56 10.26 11.89
C SER A 107 5.86 11.06 11.97
N GLU A 108 6.84 10.56 12.72
CA GLU A 108 8.20 11.11 12.69
C GLU A 108 9.03 10.36 11.66
N VAL A 109 9.67 11.11 10.76
CA VAL A 109 10.70 10.59 9.88
C VAL A 109 12.00 10.65 10.67
N ILE A 110 12.41 9.52 11.25
CA ILE A 110 13.73 9.39 11.86
C ILE A 110 14.73 9.31 10.70
N ASN A 111 15.28 10.46 10.33
CA ASN A 111 16.52 10.53 9.57
C ASN A 111 17.66 10.48 10.59
N SER A 112 18.19 9.31 10.84
CA SER A 112 19.54 9.19 11.40
C SER A 112 20.36 8.33 10.45
N PRO A 113 21.63 8.71 10.19
CA PRO A 113 22.51 8.00 9.26
C PRO A 113 22.76 6.55 9.68
#